data_AF-A0A3A8Q1J5-F1
#
_entry.id   AF-A0A3A8Q1J5-F1
#
_cell.length_a   1.000
_cell.length_b   1.000
_cell.length_c   1.000
_cell.angle_alpha   90.00
_cell.angle_beta   90.00
_cell.angle_gamma   90.00
#
_symmetry.space_group_name_H-M   'P 1'
#
loop_
_entity.id
_entity.type
_entity.pdbx_description
1 polymer ?
#
loop_
_entity_poly.entity_id
_entity_poly.type
_entity_poly.pdbx_seq_one_letter_code
_entity_poly.pdbx_strand_id
1 'polypeptide(L)'
;MSSAVLLTAAPAGAQGDEPVTSAKVDLDGDGKPDAVALTPGADGKFALKVGAVTLQGNASGNEVRGFTVVDLDTGDKWKELLVHSIGDMDDDHRFFLYGYDGKAVRSLGDVRALTEAKGNGIVLVDTWMGFWHRREKYTLDRKAWKLTQVPQELYAVGVEATVKKSFALARSRTESAVVATTAQGSKVQVLAAGVPAKAEWNDVWYLVKSSSGLLGWVRGKALLESTEGLPLAG
;
A
#
# COMPACT_ATOMS: atom_id res chain seq x y z
N MET A 1 -23.24 -33.57 -23.13
CA MET A 1 -22.25 -33.70 -22.05
C MET A 1 -21.39 -32.45 -22.06
N SER A 2 -21.28 -31.81 -20.91
CA SER A 2 -20.67 -30.50 -20.70
C SER A 2 -19.19 -30.45 -21.07
N SER A 3 -18.78 -29.39 -21.76
CA SER A 3 -17.41 -28.91 -21.74
C SER A 3 -17.32 -27.83 -20.67
N ALA A 4 -16.69 -28.15 -19.54
CA ALA A 4 -16.33 -27.18 -18.52
C ALA A 4 -15.04 -26.48 -18.97
N VAL A 5 -15.10 -25.16 -19.16
CA VAL A 5 -13.91 -24.32 -19.31
C VAL A 5 -13.37 -24.07 -17.91
N LEU A 6 -12.21 -24.66 -17.60
CA LEU A 6 -11.41 -24.28 -16.44
C LEU A 6 -10.76 -22.92 -16.74
N LEU A 7 -11.27 -21.85 -16.14
CA LEU A 7 -10.50 -20.61 -16.01
C LEU A 7 -9.52 -20.80 -14.85
N THR A 8 -8.24 -20.93 -15.18
CA THR A 8 -7.14 -20.73 -14.24
C THR A 8 -7.10 -19.24 -13.89
N ALA A 9 -7.49 -18.88 -12.66
CA ALA A 9 -7.33 -17.53 -12.15
C ALA A 9 -5.84 -17.23 -12.00
N ALA A 10 -5.34 -16.24 -12.76
CA ALA A 10 -4.06 -15.62 -12.48
C ALA A 10 -4.16 -14.85 -11.15
N PRO A 11 -3.06 -14.70 -10.38
CA PRO A 11 -3.07 -13.84 -9.21
C PRO A 11 -3.47 -12.42 -9.64
N ALA A 12 -4.54 -11.91 -9.03
CA ALA A 12 -5.08 -10.60 -9.37
C ALA A 12 -4.06 -9.51 -8.98
N GLY A 13 -3.44 -8.91 -10.00
CA GLY A 13 -2.81 -7.61 -9.83
C GLY A 13 -3.92 -6.60 -9.50
N ALA A 14 -3.85 -5.97 -8.34
CA ALA A 14 -4.88 -5.04 -7.87
C ALA A 14 -5.05 -3.77 -8.73
N GLN A 15 -4.21 -3.59 -9.76
CA GLN A 15 -4.18 -2.43 -10.65
C GLN A 15 -4.61 -2.74 -12.11
N GLY A 16 -5.14 -3.94 -12.40
CA GLY A 16 -5.43 -4.35 -13.78
C GLY A 16 -6.85 -4.12 -14.30
N ASP A 17 -7.84 -4.08 -13.40
CA ASP A 17 -9.25 -4.04 -13.79
C ASP A 17 -9.82 -2.62 -13.64
N GLU A 18 -10.43 -2.10 -14.71
CA GLU A 18 -11.14 -0.82 -14.64
C GLU A 18 -12.28 -0.88 -13.61
N PRO A 19 -12.41 0.12 -12.72
CA PRO A 19 -13.50 0.15 -11.75
C PRO A 19 -14.85 0.15 -12.45
N VAL A 20 -15.75 -0.74 -12.01
CA VAL A 20 -17.12 -0.82 -12.50
C VAL A 20 -18.11 -0.23 -11.49
N THR A 21 -19.28 0.17 -11.94
CA THR A 21 -20.36 0.65 -11.05
C THR A 21 -21.42 -0.41 -10.78
N SER A 22 -21.37 -1.56 -11.48
CA SER A 22 -22.25 -2.70 -11.21
C SER A 22 -21.61 -4.03 -11.64
N ALA A 23 -21.95 -5.11 -10.95
CA ALA A 23 -21.48 -6.45 -11.25
C ALA A 23 -22.47 -7.52 -10.74
N LYS A 24 -22.32 -8.76 -11.23
CA LYS A 24 -22.93 -9.96 -10.65
C LYS A 24 -21.86 -10.99 -10.35
N VAL A 25 -21.66 -11.31 -9.08
CA VAL A 25 -20.56 -12.17 -8.62
C VAL A 25 -20.94 -12.85 -7.33
N ASP A 26 -20.57 -14.13 -7.16
CA ASP A 26 -20.70 -14.83 -5.89
C ASP A 26 -19.63 -14.31 -4.91
N LEU A 27 -20.06 -13.49 -3.94
CA LEU A 27 -19.20 -12.85 -2.94
C LEU A 27 -19.08 -13.68 -1.67
N ASP A 28 -20.14 -14.42 -1.31
CA ASP A 28 -20.20 -15.16 -0.06
C ASP A 28 -19.82 -16.65 -0.19
N GLY A 29 -19.64 -17.11 -1.42
CA GLY A 29 -19.27 -18.48 -1.79
C GLY A 29 -20.41 -19.47 -1.60
N ASP A 30 -21.67 -19.06 -1.74
CA ASP A 30 -22.85 -19.95 -1.71
C ASP A 30 -23.18 -20.57 -3.09
N GLY A 31 -22.45 -20.18 -4.13
CA GLY A 31 -22.63 -20.65 -5.50
C GLY A 31 -23.64 -19.83 -6.32
N LYS A 32 -24.26 -18.78 -5.75
CA LYS A 32 -25.19 -17.89 -6.44
C LYS A 32 -24.58 -16.49 -6.62
N PRO A 33 -24.74 -15.86 -7.79
CA PRO A 33 -24.25 -14.50 -7.97
C PRO A 33 -25.04 -13.47 -7.16
N ASP A 34 -24.33 -12.64 -6.40
CA ASP A 34 -24.83 -11.43 -5.76
C ASP A 34 -24.82 -10.25 -6.74
N ALA A 35 -25.92 -9.49 -6.78
CA ALA A 35 -25.97 -8.25 -7.55
C ALA A 35 -25.33 -7.11 -6.74
N VAL A 36 -24.26 -6.52 -7.29
CA VAL A 36 -23.55 -5.40 -6.68
C VAL A 36 -23.78 -4.14 -7.51
N ALA A 37 -24.07 -3.03 -6.85
CA ALA A 37 -24.20 -1.72 -7.48
C ALA A 37 -23.61 -0.63 -6.59
N LEU A 38 -22.83 0.27 -7.18
CA LEU A 38 -22.27 1.44 -6.53
C LEU A 38 -22.89 2.71 -7.13
N THR A 39 -23.37 3.59 -6.28
CA THR A 39 -23.90 4.90 -6.69
C THR A 39 -23.09 6.00 -6.03
N PRO A 40 -22.21 6.70 -6.78
CA PRO A 40 -21.54 7.90 -6.30
C PRO A 40 -22.54 9.01 -5.96
N GLY A 41 -22.23 9.79 -4.93
CA GLY A 41 -22.97 10.98 -4.51
C GLY A 41 -22.04 12.18 -4.36
N ALA A 42 -22.58 13.30 -3.91
CA ALA A 42 -21.81 14.53 -3.69
C ALA A 42 -20.81 14.40 -2.53
N ASP A 43 -19.73 15.18 -2.59
CA ASP A 43 -18.69 15.29 -1.55
C ASP A 43 -18.07 13.94 -1.14
N GLY A 44 -17.84 13.07 -2.13
CA GLY A 44 -17.27 11.73 -1.93
C GLY A 44 -18.18 10.74 -1.21
N LYS A 45 -19.45 11.07 -0.94
CA LYS A 45 -20.43 10.12 -0.43
C LYS A 45 -20.75 9.08 -1.49
N PHE A 46 -21.11 7.87 -1.08
CA PHE A 46 -21.58 6.83 -1.99
C PHE A 46 -22.49 5.82 -1.30
N ALA A 47 -23.32 5.15 -2.08
CA ALA A 47 -24.09 3.99 -1.65
C ALA A 47 -23.57 2.73 -2.35
N LEU A 48 -23.18 1.72 -1.55
CA LEU A 48 -22.80 0.39 -2.02
C LEU A 48 -23.94 -0.59 -1.71
N LYS A 49 -24.57 -1.13 -2.74
CA LYS A 49 -25.65 -2.10 -2.63
C LYS A 49 -25.16 -3.49 -3.03
N VAL A 50 -25.44 -4.48 -2.20
CA VAL A 50 -25.20 -5.91 -2.46
C VAL A 50 -26.51 -6.66 -2.17
N GLY A 51 -27.13 -7.21 -3.20
CA GLY A 51 -28.45 -7.82 -3.10
C GLY A 51 -29.50 -6.84 -2.55
N ALA A 52 -30.08 -7.17 -1.39
CA ALA A 52 -31.06 -6.32 -0.71
C ALA A 52 -30.42 -5.33 0.30
N VAL A 53 -29.11 -5.45 0.57
CA VAL A 53 -28.40 -4.67 1.59
C VAL A 53 -27.76 -3.45 0.95
N THR A 54 -27.85 -2.31 1.65
CA THR A 54 -27.18 -1.07 1.25
C THR A 54 -26.31 -0.55 2.40
N LEU A 55 -25.05 -0.24 2.09
CA LEU A 55 -24.11 0.46 2.97
C LEU A 55 -23.87 1.87 2.42
N GLN A 56 -23.84 2.86 3.32
CA GLN A 56 -23.45 4.23 2.99
C GLN A 56 -21.97 4.43 3.34
N GLY A 57 -21.19 4.94 2.39
CA GLY A 57 -19.77 5.23 2.55
C GLY A 57 -19.45 6.69 2.26
N ASN A 58 -18.23 7.09 2.62
CA ASN A 58 -17.71 8.44 2.37
C ASN A 58 -16.21 8.38 2.11
N ALA A 59 -15.79 8.85 0.93
CA ALA A 59 -14.41 8.96 0.49
C ALA A 59 -13.73 10.27 0.92
N SER A 60 -14.26 10.93 1.94
CA SER A 60 -13.72 12.17 2.52
C SER A 60 -13.57 13.31 1.51
N GLY A 61 -14.54 13.47 0.61
CA GLY A 61 -14.50 14.47 -0.46
C GLY A 61 -13.93 13.97 -1.79
N ASN A 62 -13.20 12.85 -1.80
CA ASN A 62 -12.60 12.29 -3.02
C ASN A 62 -13.66 11.74 -3.97
N GLU A 63 -13.38 11.83 -5.28
CA GLU A 63 -14.26 11.29 -6.32
C GLU A 63 -14.29 9.76 -6.24
N VAL A 64 -15.49 9.18 -6.23
CA VAL A 64 -15.70 7.71 -6.23
C VAL A 64 -15.90 7.21 -7.66
N ARG A 65 -14.97 6.41 -8.16
CA ARG A 65 -14.96 5.96 -9.57
C ARG A 65 -15.76 4.69 -9.83
N GLY A 66 -15.83 3.81 -8.85
CA GLY A 66 -16.35 2.45 -9.05
C GLY A 66 -15.81 1.50 -8.00
N PHE A 67 -15.97 0.21 -8.26
CA PHE A 67 -15.36 -0.85 -7.48
C PHE A 67 -14.73 -1.92 -8.36
N THR A 68 -13.80 -2.67 -7.78
CA THR A 68 -13.33 -3.95 -8.32
C THR A 68 -13.66 -5.07 -7.32
N VAL A 69 -13.75 -6.30 -7.83
CA VAL A 69 -13.93 -7.50 -7.01
C VAL A 69 -12.58 -8.18 -6.92
N VAL A 70 -12.14 -8.52 -5.71
CA VAL A 70 -10.86 -9.20 -5.48
C VAL A 70 -11.07 -10.37 -4.54
N ASP A 71 -10.28 -11.41 -4.72
CA ASP A 71 -10.16 -12.49 -3.75
C ASP A 71 -8.88 -12.26 -2.95
N LEU A 72 -9.01 -11.72 -1.73
CA LEU A 72 -7.84 -11.43 -0.90
C LEU A 72 -7.24 -12.69 -0.28
N ASP A 73 -8.03 -13.73 -0.06
CA ASP A 73 -7.62 -15.01 0.52
C ASP A 73 -8.28 -16.20 -0.22
N THR A 74 -7.58 -16.68 -1.24
CA THR A 74 -8.01 -17.80 -2.09
C THR A 74 -8.11 -19.13 -1.33
N GLY A 75 -7.65 -19.18 -0.07
CA GLY A 75 -7.86 -20.30 0.84
C GLY A 75 -9.28 -20.35 1.40
N ASP A 76 -10.05 -19.27 1.26
CA ASP A 76 -11.45 -19.20 1.62
C ASP A 76 -12.37 -19.14 0.37
N LYS A 77 -13.66 -18.90 0.58
CA LYS A 77 -14.67 -18.87 -0.50
C LYS A 77 -15.21 -17.47 -0.79
N TRP A 78 -14.76 -16.49 -0.02
CA TRP A 78 -15.25 -15.13 -0.03
C TRP A 78 -14.51 -14.30 -1.07
N LYS A 79 -15.18 -13.24 -1.52
CA LYS A 79 -14.53 -12.17 -2.30
C LYS A 79 -14.83 -10.83 -1.65
N GLU A 80 -13.92 -9.90 -1.83
CA GLU A 80 -13.99 -8.54 -1.35
C GLU A 80 -14.32 -7.55 -2.48
N LEU A 81 -14.91 -6.44 -2.07
CA LEU A 81 -15.16 -5.28 -2.91
C LEU A 81 -14.18 -4.18 -2.54
N LEU A 82 -13.43 -3.67 -3.52
CA LEU A 82 -12.56 -2.53 -3.38
C LEU A 82 -13.24 -1.35 -4.05
N VAL A 83 -13.74 -0.39 -3.28
CA VAL A 83 -14.28 0.87 -3.83
C VAL A 83 -13.12 1.83 -4.06
N HIS A 84 -12.99 2.32 -5.29
CA HIS A 84 -11.90 3.19 -5.74
C HIS A 84 -12.30 4.64 -5.58
N SER A 85 -11.45 5.41 -4.92
CA SER A 85 -11.55 6.86 -4.84
C SER A 85 -10.28 7.54 -5.29
N ILE A 86 -10.43 8.70 -5.93
CA ILE A 86 -9.36 9.54 -6.46
C ILE A 86 -9.53 10.93 -5.87
N GLY A 87 -8.52 11.43 -5.16
CA GLY A 87 -8.45 12.83 -4.74
C GLY A 87 -7.78 13.71 -5.79
N ASP A 88 -7.60 14.99 -5.46
CA ASP A 88 -7.03 15.99 -6.37
C ASP A 88 -5.51 15.82 -6.58
N MET A 89 -4.84 15.09 -5.69
CA MET A 89 -3.41 14.77 -5.77
C MET A 89 -3.20 13.27 -6.09
N ASP A 90 -2.12 12.94 -6.80
CA ASP A 90 -1.79 11.57 -7.21
C ASP A 90 -1.70 10.58 -6.03
N ASP A 91 -1.32 11.05 -4.84
CA ASP A 91 -1.22 10.21 -3.63
C ASP A 91 -2.53 10.09 -2.84
N ASP A 92 -3.59 10.82 -3.21
CA ASP A 92 -4.90 10.79 -2.54
C ASP A 92 -5.81 9.66 -3.02
N HIS A 93 -5.27 8.75 -3.84
CA HIS A 93 -5.96 7.52 -4.24
C HIS A 93 -6.15 6.60 -3.03
N ARG A 94 -7.41 6.31 -2.70
CA ARG A 94 -7.77 5.38 -1.61
C ARG A 94 -8.70 4.27 -2.08
N PHE A 95 -8.50 3.11 -1.48
CA PHE A 95 -9.32 1.92 -1.65
C PHE A 95 -10.05 1.65 -0.35
N PHE A 96 -11.38 1.61 -0.42
CA PHE A 96 -12.23 1.20 0.71
C PHE A 96 -12.63 -0.25 0.51
N LEU A 97 -12.28 -1.11 1.47
CA LEU A 97 -12.49 -2.54 1.36
C LEU A 97 -13.76 -2.93 2.11
N TYR A 98 -14.57 -3.76 1.45
CA TYR A 98 -15.80 -4.30 2.01
C TYR A 98 -15.88 -5.79 1.76
N GLY A 99 -16.51 -6.50 2.69
CA GLY A 99 -16.90 -7.88 2.51
C GLY A 99 -18.39 -8.10 2.75
N TYR A 100 -18.88 -9.24 2.29
CA TYR A 100 -20.28 -9.65 2.40
C TYR A 100 -20.38 -11.08 2.93
N ASP A 101 -21.34 -11.35 3.81
CA ASP A 101 -21.56 -12.66 4.45
C ASP A 101 -22.90 -13.33 4.06
N GLY A 102 -23.52 -12.86 2.97
CA GLY A 102 -24.86 -13.29 2.57
C GLY A 102 -25.99 -12.52 3.25
N LYS A 103 -25.68 -11.67 4.24
CA LYS A 103 -26.68 -10.93 5.05
C LYS A 103 -26.34 -9.47 5.26
N ALA A 104 -25.05 -9.13 5.36
CA ALA A 104 -24.58 -7.78 5.65
C ALA A 104 -23.31 -7.46 4.86
N VAL A 105 -23.21 -6.21 4.41
CA VAL A 105 -21.98 -5.63 3.88
C VAL A 105 -21.25 -4.95 5.05
N ARG A 106 -19.97 -5.26 5.22
CA ARG A 106 -19.15 -4.75 6.33
C ARG A 106 -17.87 -4.15 5.80
N SER A 107 -17.49 -3.00 6.33
CA SER A 107 -16.18 -2.40 6.04
C SER A 107 -15.09 -3.25 6.68
N LEU A 108 -14.04 -3.51 5.91
CA LEU A 108 -12.79 -4.12 6.36
C LEU A 108 -11.75 -3.04 6.70
N GLY A 109 -11.96 -1.80 6.27
CA GLY A 109 -11.03 -0.69 6.42
C GLY A 109 -10.69 -0.06 5.08
N ASP A 110 -9.70 0.81 5.06
CA ASP A 110 -9.20 1.47 3.86
C ASP A 110 -7.68 1.48 3.82
N VAL A 111 -7.13 1.54 2.61
CA VAL A 111 -5.70 1.71 2.37
C VAL A 111 -5.47 2.73 1.27
N ARG A 112 -4.31 3.39 1.34
CA ARG A 112 -3.78 4.17 0.21
C ARG A 112 -3.14 3.21 -0.78
N ALA A 113 -3.20 3.50 -2.08
CA ALA A 113 -2.37 2.83 -3.10
C ALA A 113 -2.19 1.30 -2.91
N LEU A 114 -3.30 0.53 -2.93
CA LEU A 114 -3.22 -0.93 -2.89
C LEU A 114 -2.50 -1.43 -4.14
N THR A 115 -1.30 -1.98 -3.98
CA THR A 115 -0.47 -2.40 -5.12
C THR A 115 -0.56 -3.89 -5.38
N GLU A 116 -0.72 -4.70 -4.33
CA GLU A 116 -0.74 -6.15 -4.47
C GLU A 116 -1.64 -6.86 -3.45
N ALA A 117 -2.43 -7.83 -3.92
CA ALA A 117 -3.12 -8.82 -3.10
C ALA A 117 -2.48 -10.19 -3.36
N LYS A 118 -1.99 -10.86 -2.32
CA LYS A 118 -1.25 -12.12 -2.45
C LYS A 118 -2.15 -13.36 -2.53
N GLY A 119 -3.46 -13.20 -2.34
CA GLY A 119 -4.43 -14.31 -2.32
C GLY A 119 -4.31 -15.23 -1.10
N ASN A 120 -3.68 -14.77 -0.02
CA ASN A 120 -3.52 -15.48 1.26
C ASN A 120 -3.83 -14.58 2.47
N GLY A 121 -4.71 -13.61 2.26
CA GLY A 121 -5.08 -12.58 3.23
C GLY A 121 -4.04 -11.45 3.38
N ILE A 122 -2.93 -11.48 2.63
CA ILE A 122 -1.93 -10.41 2.66
C ILE A 122 -2.19 -9.38 1.56
N VAL A 123 -2.24 -8.12 1.97
CA VAL A 123 -2.29 -6.95 1.10
C VAL A 123 -1.01 -6.14 1.27
N LEU A 124 -0.41 -5.70 0.17
CA LEU A 124 0.73 -4.80 0.14
C LEU A 124 0.32 -3.44 -0.42
N VAL A 125 0.86 -2.41 0.22
CA VAL A 125 0.58 -1.00 -0.07
C VAL A 125 1.91 -0.29 -0.21
N ASP A 126 2.07 0.49 -1.28
CA ASP A 126 3.27 1.28 -1.50
C ASP A 126 2.97 2.76 -1.38
N THR A 127 3.69 3.44 -0.47
CA THR A 127 3.65 4.91 -0.37
C THR A 127 4.94 5.48 -0.93
N TRP A 128 4.86 6.41 -1.88
CA TRP A 128 6.04 7.11 -2.38
C TRP A 128 6.67 7.98 -1.29
N MET A 129 7.98 7.84 -1.10
CA MET A 129 8.75 8.54 -0.07
C MET A 129 9.80 9.49 -0.68
N GLY A 130 9.60 9.91 -1.92
CA GLY A 130 10.44 10.88 -2.62
C GLY A 130 11.50 10.28 -3.53
N PHE A 131 12.11 9.14 -3.16
CA PHE A 131 13.06 8.41 -4.03
C PHE A 131 13.00 6.87 -3.88
N TRP A 132 12.03 6.40 -3.10
CA TRP A 132 11.80 4.98 -2.80
C TRP A 132 10.34 4.81 -2.35
N HIS A 133 9.86 3.57 -2.28
CA HIS A 133 8.51 3.26 -1.82
C HIS A 133 8.52 2.60 -0.44
N ARG A 134 7.78 3.18 0.51
CA ARG A 134 7.47 2.52 1.77
C ARG A 134 6.42 1.45 1.54
N ARG A 135 6.87 0.20 1.49
CA ARG A 135 6.00 -0.97 1.35
C ARG A 135 5.46 -1.45 2.70
N GLU A 136 4.17 -1.22 2.92
CA GLU A 136 3.45 -1.64 4.11
C GLU A 136 2.72 -2.96 3.87
N LYS A 137 2.65 -3.79 4.90
CA LYS A 137 1.93 -5.07 4.89
C LYS A 137 0.68 -4.95 5.73
N TYR A 138 -0.42 -5.48 5.20
CA TYR A 138 -1.67 -5.64 5.92
C TYR A 138 -2.11 -7.12 5.88
N THR A 139 -2.81 -7.55 6.91
CA THR A 139 -3.42 -8.88 7.00
C THR A 139 -4.93 -8.76 7.20
N LEU A 140 -5.68 -9.51 6.41
CA LEU A 140 -7.12 -9.66 6.53
C LEU A 140 -7.44 -10.54 7.75
N ASP A 141 -8.22 -9.99 8.69
CA ASP A 141 -8.92 -10.75 9.72
C ASP A 141 -10.41 -10.74 9.39
N ARG A 142 -10.86 -11.82 8.73
CA ARG A 142 -12.26 -11.94 8.32
C ARG A 142 -13.21 -12.14 9.49
N LYS A 143 -12.74 -12.71 10.61
CA LYS A 143 -13.57 -12.90 11.81
C LYS A 143 -13.84 -11.57 12.49
N ALA A 144 -12.83 -10.70 12.54
CA ALA A 144 -12.95 -9.34 13.06
C ALA A 144 -13.48 -8.34 12.04
N TRP A 145 -13.67 -8.73 10.78
CA TRP A 145 -14.02 -7.85 9.66
C TRP A 145 -13.07 -6.66 9.55
N LYS A 146 -11.77 -6.95 9.52
CA LYS A 146 -10.76 -5.91 9.59
C LYS A 146 -9.51 -6.26 8.82
N LEU A 147 -9.01 -5.29 8.05
CA LEU A 147 -7.67 -5.26 7.53
C LEU A 147 -6.78 -4.56 8.56
N THR A 148 -5.74 -5.25 9.04
CA THR A 148 -4.85 -4.74 10.09
C THR A 148 -3.44 -4.59 9.54
N GLN A 149 -2.86 -3.41 9.71
CA GLN A 149 -1.46 -3.18 9.37
C GLN A 149 -0.57 -4.06 10.25
N VAL A 150 0.42 -4.72 9.65
CA VAL A 150 1.50 -5.41 10.35
C VAL A 150 2.67 -4.43 10.46
N PRO A 151 2.97 -3.88 11.66
CA PRO A 151 4.03 -2.90 11.81
C PRO A 151 5.39 -3.48 11.45
N GLN A 152 6.22 -2.66 10.79
CA GLN A 152 7.60 -2.98 10.45
C GLN A 152 8.51 -1.92 11.05
N GLU A 153 9.61 -2.35 11.67
CA GLU A 153 10.60 -1.42 12.21
C GLU A 153 11.39 -0.73 11.10
N LEU A 154 11.68 -1.46 10.02
CA LEU A 154 12.49 -1.03 8.90
C LEU A 154 11.84 -1.39 7.58
N TYR A 155 12.05 -0.54 6.59
CA TYR A 155 11.61 -0.73 5.22
C TYR A 155 12.82 -0.80 4.29
N ALA A 156 12.80 -1.73 3.33
CA ALA A 156 13.85 -1.84 2.34
C ALA A 156 13.83 -0.62 1.39
N VAL A 157 15.02 -0.09 1.08
CA VAL A 157 15.22 1.04 0.15
C VAL A 157 15.95 0.56 -1.10
N GLY A 158 17.18 0.06 -0.94
CA GLY A 158 17.94 -0.57 -2.02
C GLY A 158 18.40 0.37 -3.13
N VAL A 159 18.74 1.63 -2.80
CA VAL A 159 19.14 2.65 -3.79
C VAL A 159 20.63 3.01 -3.61
N GLU A 160 21.35 3.21 -4.71
CA GLU A 160 22.72 3.75 -4.69
C GLU A 160 22.72 5.27 -4.91
N ALA A 161 23.64 5.97 -4.25
CA ALA A 161 23.87 7.41 -4.47
C ALA A 161 25.36 7.74 -4.51
N THR A 162 25.70 8.87 -5.15
CA THR A 162 27.05 9.43 -5.16
C THR A 162 27.16 10.54 -4.10
N VAL A 163 28.22 10.52 -3.31
CA VAL A 163 28.47 11.51 -2.26
C VAL A 163 29.04 12.78 -2.88
N LYS A 164 28.28 13.89 -2.88
CA LYS A 164 28.77 15.21 -3.35
C LYS A 164 29.40 16.04 -2.23
N LYS A 165 29.07 15.75 -0.97
CA LYS A 165 29.64 16.37 0.23
C LYS A 165 29.83 15.30 1.30
N SER A 166 30.97 15.27 1.97
CA SER A 166 31.21 14.33 3.08
C SER A 166 30.20 14.51 4.22
N PHE A 167 29.73 13.40 4.78
CA PHE A 167 28.82 13.37 5.93
C PHE A 167 29.13 12.19 6.85
N ALA A 168 28.73 12.32 8.11
CA ALA A 168 28.95 11.30 9.13
C ALA A 168 27.84 10.24 9.12
N LEU A 169 28.22 8.99 9.36
CA LEU A 169 27.33 7.88 9.64
C LEU A 169 27.38 7.59 11.14
N ALA A 170 26.23 7.73 11.81
CA ALA A 170 26.08 7.47 13.23
C ALA A 170 25.94 5.97 13.53
N ARG A 171 26.35 5.55 14.72
CA ARG A 171 26.25 4.15 15.18
C ARG A 171 24.80 3.70 15.38
N SER A 172 23.95 4.59 15.85
CA SER A 172 22.54 4.32 16.12
C SER A 172 21.67 5.51 15.73
N ARG A 173 20.35 5.34 15.80
CA ARG A 173 19.36 6.41 15.53
C ARG A 173 19.18 7.38 16.71
N THR A 174 19.81 7.11 17.84
CA THR A 174 19.67 7.89 19.09
C THR A 174 20.98 8.51 19.55
N GLU A 175 22.12 7.92 19.17
CA GLU A 175 23.46 8.39 19.55
C GLU A 175 24.14 9.08 18.37
N SER A 176 24.97 10.08 18.66
CA SER A 176 25.74 10.82 17.66
C SER A 176 27.13 10.22 17.39
N ALA A 177 27.50 9.11 18.04
CA ALA A 177 28.79 8.48 17.86
C ALA A 177 29.00 8.07 16.40
N VAL A 178 30.07 8.57 15.77
CA VAL A 178 30.35 8.35 14.35
C VAL A 178 31.06 7.01 14.15
N VAL A 179 30.56 6.20 13.21
CA VAL A 179 31.18 4.93 12.77
C VAL A 179 32.04 5.14 11.53
N ALA A 180 31.62 6.05 10.65
CA ALA A 180 32.37 6.39 9.44
C ALA A 180 32.03 7.81 8.98
N THR A 181 32.95 8.44 8.25
CA THR A 181 32.69 9.65 7.48
C THR A 181 32.83 9.30 6.01
N THR A 182 31.83 9.64 5.19
CA THR A 182 31.84 9.35 3.76
C THR A 182 32.87 10.22 3.04
N ALA A 183 33.51 9.69 2.00
CA ALA A 183 34.41 10.47 1.15
C ALA A 183 33.62 11.12 0.01
N GLN A 184 33.87 12.39 -0.27
CA GLN A 184 33.33 13.05 -1.46
C GLN A 184 33.74 12.29 -2.73
N GLY A 185 32.83 12.17 -3.69
CA GLY A 185 32.98 11.39 -4.92
C GLY A 185 32.76 9.87 -4.76
N SER A 186 32.67 9.35 -3.53
CA SER A 186 32.43 7.92 -3.30
C SER A 186 30.96 7.52 -3.51
N LYS A 187 30.72 6.22 -3.66
CA LYS A 187 29.38 5.62 -3.69
C LYS A 187 28.94 5.16 -2.31
N VAL A 188 27.63 5.27 -2.06
CA VAL A 188 26.97 4.70 -0.88
C VAL A 188 25.72 3.95 -1.30
N GLN A 189 25.35 2.92 -0.53
CA GLN A 189 24.09 2.20 -0.70
C GLN A 189 23.16 2.52 0.46
N VAL A 190 21.97 3.04 0.15
CA VAL A 190 20.88 3.24 1.09
C VAL A 190 20.10 1.93 1.19
N LEU A 191 20.29 1.21 2.28
CA LEU A 191 19.77 -0.16 2.43
C LEU A 191 18.35 -0.18 2.95
N ALA A 192 18.09 0.57 4.02
CA ALA A 192 16.82 0.55 4.71
C ALA A 192 16.48 1.92 5.32
N ALA A 193 15.21 2.12 5.61
CA ALA A 193 14.69 3.30 6.28
C ALA A 193 13.94 2.92 7.55
N GLY A 194 14.19 3.66 8.63
CA GLY A 194 13.35 3.71 9.82
C GLY A 194 12.46 4.95 9.75
N VAL A 195 11.15 4.75 9.65
CA VAL A 195 10.16 5.82 9.53
C VAL A 195 9.44 6.00 10.87
N PRO A 196 9.64 7.13 11.58
CA PRO A 196 8.90 7.41 12.81
C PRO A 196 7.38 7.47 12.57
N ALA A 197 6.58 7.10 13.59
CA ALA A 197 5.12 7.05 13.49
C ALA A 197 4.45 8.42 13.21
N LYS A 198 5.13 9.52 13.53
CA LYS A 198 4.70 10.91 13.28
C LYS A 198 5.80 11.69 12.54
N ALA A 199 6.37 11.11 11.49
CA ALA A 199 7.48 11.69 10.78
C ALA A 199 7.03 12.65 9.68
N GLU A 200 7.67 13.82 9.61
CA GLU A 200 7.87 14.46 8.31
C GLU A 200 8.99 13.72 7.55
N TRP A 201 9.05 13.87 6.22
CA TRP A 201 10.05 13.20 5.38
C TRP A 201 11.50 13.47 5.84
N ASN A 202 11.76 14.61 6.48
CA ASN A 202 13.05 15.00 7.05
C ASN A 202 13.50 14.15 8.24
N ASP A 203 12.56 13.54 8.97
CA ASP A 203 12.83 12.80 10.20
C ASP A 203 13.16 11.32 9.95
N VAL A 204 13.06 10.85 8.71
CA VAL A 204 13.38 9.47 8.33
C VAL A 204 14.87 9.21 8.56
N TRP A 205 15.16 8.09 9.21
CA TRP A 205 16.53 7.59 9.37
C TRP A 205 16.83 6.57 8.30
N TYR A 206 18.01 6.67 7.69
CA TYR A 206 18.46 5.75 6.67
C TYR A 206 19.68 4.98 7.15
N LEU A 207 19.65 3.65 7.00
CA LEU A 207 20.80 2.79 7.16
C LEU A 207 21.58 2.77 5.85
N VAL A 208 22.83 3.21 5.91
CA VAL A 208 23.68 3.41 4.74
C VAL A 208 24.94 2.56 4.87
N LYS A 209 25.33 1.93 3.76
CA LYS A 209 26.62 1.26 3.58
C LYS A 209 27.58 2.17 2.83
N SER A 210 28.73 2.46 3.42
CA SER A 210 29.82 3.19 2.76
C SER A 210 30.52 2.33 1.71
N SER A 211 31.32 2.97 0.85
CA SER A 211 32.22 2.29 -0.09
C SER A 211 33.24 1.37 0.59
N SER A 212 33.61 1.66 1.84
CA SER A 212 34.48 0.81 2.68
C SER A 212 33.74 -0.36 3.36
N GLY A 213 32.43 -0.49 3.14
CA GLY A 213 31.62 -1.58 3.69
C GLY A 213 31.10 -1.35 5.11
N LEU A 214 31.34 -0.17 5.71
CA LEU A 214 30.84 0.17 7.04
C LEU A 214 29.37 0.58 6.97
N LEU A 215 28.59 0.17 7.97
CA LEU A 215 27.18 0.49 8.12
C LEU A 215 26.97 1.56 9.18
N GLY A 216 26.10 2.53 8.90
CA GLY A 216 25.65 3.48 9.90
C GLY A 216 24.43 4.28 9.46
N TRP A 217 23.90 5.06 10.39
CA TRP A 217 22.66 5.79 10.27
C TRP A 217 22.90 7.25 9.89
N VAL A 218 22.03 7.77 9.04
CA VAL A 218 22.00 9.19 8.68
C VAL A 218 20.56 9.68 8.58
N ARG A 219 20.33 10.95 8.92
CA ARG A 219 19.02 11.59 8.72
C ARG A 219 18.76 11.88 7.24
N GLY A 220 17.51 11.79 6.82
CA GLY A 220 17.08 12.04 5.44
C GLY A 220 17.58 13.37 4.87
N LYS A 221 17.46 14.45 5.65
CA LYS A 221 17.98 15.77 5.25
C LYS A 221 19.46 15.74 4.89
N ALA A 222 20.29 15.20 5.78
CA ALA A 222 21.74 15.12 5.55
C ALA A 222 22.09 14.22 4.36
N LEU A 223 21.37 13.11 4.18
CA LEU A 223 21.54 12.23 3.03
C LEU A 223 21.24 12.95 1.71
N LEU A 224 20.08 13.60 1.61
CA LEU A 224 19.62 14.29 0.39
C LEU A 224 20.49 15.50 0.03
N GLU A 225 20.86 16.31 1.03
CA GLU A 225 21.74 17.47 0.82
C GLU A 225 23.17 17.08 0.44
N SER A 226 23.61 15.87 0.80
CA SER A 226 25.01 15.44 0.65
C SER A 226 25.22 14.40 -0.45
N THR A 227 24.15 14.00 -1.16
CA THR A 227 24.24 13.04 -2.25
C THR A 227 23.54 13.53 -3.53
N GLU A 228 23.84 12.84 -4.62
CA GLU A 228 23.18 12.95 -5.92
C GLU A 228 22.91 11.55 -6.51
N GLY A 229 22.05 11.48 -7.53
CA GLY A 229 21.67 10.22 -8.17
C GLY A 229 20.53 9.46 -7.47
N LEU A 230 19.96 10.01 -6.40
CA LEU A 230 18.69 9.52 -5.87
C LEU A 230 17.56 9.87 -6.87
N PRO A 231 16.67 8.93 -7.22
CA PRO A 231 15.60 9.14 -8.20
C PRO A 231 14.47 9.98 -7.58
N LEU A 232 14.72 11.27 -7.40
CA LEU A 232 13.70 12.22 -6.97
C LEU A 232 12.70 12.44 -8.10
N ALA A 233 11.41 12.57 -7.77
CA ALA A 233 10.44 13.09 -8.72
C ALA A 233 10.87 14.51 -9.14
N GLY A 234 10.96 14.74 -10.46
CA GLY A 234 11.26 16.05 -11.06
C GLY A 234 10.00 16.87 -11.27
#